data_AF-Q5VNL2-F1
#
_entry.id   AF-Q5VNL2-F1
#
_cell.length_a   1.000
_cell.length_b   1.000
_cell.length_c   1.000
_cell.angle_alpha   90.00
_cell.angle_beta   90.00
_cell.angle_gamma   90.00
#
_symmetry.space_group_name_H-M   'P 1'
#
loop_
_entity.id
_entity.type
_entity.pdbx_description
1 polymer ?
#
loop_
_entity_poly.entity_id
_entity_poly.type
_entity_poly.pdbx_seq_one_letter_code
_entity_poly.pdbx_strand_id
1 'polypeptide(L)'
;MQLNPKARTCRNKTKATILKPAPPPPPPPSSPVRPSSSDHTPSAVGSHHVEEEEQLAAPTIPISHRLEASSLDSLVVDCGSIRTRLHEVQALIPDELADILTPAVYLEQHQFKLEKAKLRLAERRERKDIEATIQANRQLVHEEKAKLDQLSEGPIKSNIDRLETRKTELLAQLEECNAELDMEHKKLADLPNSVEEQKARLKSAIKNVADLTKFLKVIPVTDAQGAHAIEEVLEIFLQSAKKL
;
A
#
# COMPACT_ATOMS: atom_id res chain seq x y z
N MET A 1 27.25 -30.58 -31.72
CA MET A 1 28.11 -30.27 -30.56
C MET A 1 27.36 -29.23 -29.74
N GLN A 2 26.54 -29.61 -28.76
CA GLN A 2 26.91 -29.79 -27.35
C GLN A 2 27.93 -28.74 -26.85
N LEU A 3 27.48 -27.82 -25.99
CA LEU A 3 27.73 -27.89 -24.54
C LEU A 3 27.12 -26.66 -23.84
N ASN A 4 26.19 -26.93 -22.91
CA ASN A 4 25.97 -26.11 -21.72
C ASN A 4 27.04 -26.55 -20.69
N PRO A 5 27.47 -25.72 -19.71
CA PRO A 5 26.91 -25.92 -18.37
C PRO A 5 26.90 -24.71 -17.39
N LYS A 6 25.89 -24.77 -16.51
CA LYS A 6 25.90 -24.60 -15.05
C LYS A 6 26.08 -23.21 -14.40
N ALA A 7 25.06 -22.91 -13.60
CA ALA A 7 25.04 -21.98 -12.48
C ALA A 7 26.03 -22.35 -11.35
N ARG A 8 26.47 -21.32 -10.58
CA ARG A 8 26.59 -21.41 -9.12
C ARG A 8 26.66 -20.04 -8.42
N THR A 9 25.92 -19.99 -7.33
CA THR A 9 25.77 -19.01 -6.25
C THR A 9 27.06 -18.49 -5.62
N CYS A 10 27.05 -17.21 -5.20
CA CYS A 10 27.74 -16.73 -3.99
C CYS A 10 26.84 -15.74 -3.23
N ARG A 11 27.03 -15.73 -1.92
CA ARG A 11 26.04 -15.53 -0.87
C ARG A 11 26.56 -14.45 0.06
N ASN A 12 25.94 -13.27 0.06
CA ASN A 12 26.26 -12.25 1.06
C ASN A 12 25.20 -12.27 2.16
N LYS A 13 25.66 -12.65 3.36
CA LYS A 13 24.90 -12.67 4.61
C LYS A 13 24.67 -11.23 5.08
N THR A 14 23.41 -10.88 5.31
CA THR A 14 23.04 -9.78 6.22
C THR A 14 22.04 -10.30 7.24
N LYS A 15 22.34 -9.98 8.50
CA LYS A 15 21.68 -10.41 9.74
C LYS A 15 20.22 -9.96 9.73
N ALA A 16 19.28 -10.90 9.78
CA ALA A 16 17.87 -10.63 9.98
C ALA A 16 17.57 -10.53 11.48
N THR A 17 17.16 -9.35 11.95
CA THR A 17 16.50 -9.17 13.23
C THR A 17 15.08 -9.74 13.11
N ILE A 18 14.82 -10.82 13.83
CA ILE A 18 13.52 -11.48 13.93
C ILE A 18 12.58 -10.52 14.68
N LEU A 19 11.68 -9.84 13.96
CA LEU A 19 10.50 -9.21 14.55
C LEU A 19 9.38 -10.24 14.56
N LYS A 20 8.99 -10.60 15.79
CA LYS A 20 7.90 -11.48 16.17
C LYS A 20 6.60 -11.09 15.42
N PRO A 21 5.82 -12.04 14.87
CA PRO A 21 4.55 -11.71 14.22
C PRO A 21 3.58 -11.08 15.23
N ALA A 22 2.93 -9.99 14.83
CA ALA A 22 1.87 -9.38 15.60
C ALA A 22 0.68 -10.36 15.76
N PRO A 23 0.04 -10.42 16.94
CA PRO A 23 -1.10 -11.30 17.16
C PRO A 23 -2.29 -10.88 16.27
N PRO A 24 -3.10 -11.84 15.80
CA PRO A 24 -4.30 -11.55 15.01
C PRO A 24 -5.31 -10.72 15.81
N PRO A 25 -6.15 -9.90 15.14
CA PRO A 25 -7.18 -9.13 15.79
C PRO A 25 -8.18 -10.05 16.53
N PRO A 26 -8.73 -9.62 17.68
CA PRO A 26 -9.68 -10.42 18.43
C PRO A 26 -10.97 -10.65 17.61
N PRO A 27 -11.59 -11.84 17.73
CA PRO A 27 -12.85 -12.12 17.06
C PRO A 27 -13.98 -11.20 17.57
N PRO A 28 -14.99 -10.91 16.74
CA PRO A 28 -16.15 -10.12 17.17
C PRO A 28 -16.88 -10.81 18.35
N PRO A 29 -17.50 -10.03 19.25
CA PRO A 29 -18.17 -10.57 20.43
C PRO A 29 -19.29 -11.52 20.02
N SER A 30 -19.25 -12.75 20.53
CA SER A 30 -20.26 -13.78 20.26
C SER A 30 -21.62 -13.40 20.86
N SER A 31 -22.67 -13.60 20.07
CA SER A 31 -24.07 -13.41 20.46
C SER A 31 -24.43 -14.29 21.68
N PRO A 32 -25.24 -13.80 22.64
CA PRO A 32 -25.59 -14.58 23.82
C PRO A 32 -26.39 -15.84 23.46
N VAL A 33 -25.84 -17.00 23.82
CA VAL A 33 -26.47 -18.32 23.76
C VAL A 33 -27.63 -18.36 24.77
N ARG A 34 -28.85 -18.64 24.30
CA ARG A 34 -29.99 -19.02 25.15
C ARG A 34 -29.75 -20.42 25.72
N PRO A 35 -29.89 -20.66 27.03
CA PRO A 35 -29.91 -22.00 27.56
C PRO A 35 -31.31 -22.61 27.36
N SER A 36 -31.38 -23.67 26.57
CA SER A 36 -32.52 -24.59 26.51
C SER A 36 -32.41 -25.54 27.70
N SER A 37 -33.28 -25.37 28.69
CA SER A 37 -33.45 -26.31 29.79
C SER A 37 -34.93 -26.63 29.89
N SER A 38 -35.31 -27.84 29.52
CA SER A 38 -36.59 -28.41 29.90
C SER A 38 -36.50 -29.93 29.90
N ASP A 39 -36.06 -30.48 31.04
CA ASP A 39 -36.39 -31.85 31.41
C ASP A 39 -37.84 -31.88 31.90
N HIS A 40 -38.71 -32.62 31.21
CA HIS A 40 -40.02 -33.00 31.72
C HIS A 40 -40.20 -34.51 31.63
N THR A 41 -40.22 -35.11 32.83
CA THR A 41 -40.74 -36.43 33.17
C THR A 41 -42.21 -36.55 32.77
N PRO A 42 -42.67 -37.61 32.10
CA PRO A 42 -44.09 -37.85 31.93
C PRO A 42 -44.60 -38.72 33.09
N SER A 43 -45.54 -38.19 33.87
CA SER A 43 -46.31 -39.01 34.80
C SER A 43 -47.74 -39.15 34.28
N ALA A 44 -48.13 -40.41 34.07
CA ALA A 44 -49.42 -40.85 33.59
C ALA A 44 -50.47 -40.91 34.72
N VAL A 45 -51.67 -40.39 34.44
CA VAL A 45 -53.01 -40.78 34.93
C VAL A 45 -53.96 -40.12 33.91
N GLY A 46 -54.84 -40.77 33.14
CA GLY A 46 -55.52 -42.04 33.36
C GLY A 46 -56.91 -41.81 33.95
N SER A 47 -57.86 -41.24 33.19
CA SER A 47 -59.32 -41.49 33.37
C SER A 47 -60.15 -40.90 32.22
N HIS A 48 -60.97 -41.79 31.67
CA HIS A 48 -62.02 -41.59 30.66
C HIS A 48 -63.22 -40.82 31.23
N HIS A 49 -63.99 -40.10 30.39
CA HIS A 49 -65.47 -40.20 30.31
C HIS A 49 -66.09 -39.22 29.27
N VAL A 50 -66.75 -39.81 28.26
CA VAL A 50 -67.99 -39.43 27.53
C VAL A 50 -68.11 -38.11 26.76
N GLU A 51 -68.15 -38.32 25.44
CA GLU A 51 -69.07 -37.85 24.38
C GLU A 51 -69.41 -36.35 24.20
N GLU A 52 -69.13 -35.93 22.97
CA GLU A 52 -69.73 -34.87 22.14
C GLU A 52 -70.82 -33.99 22.76
N GLU A 53 -70.51 -32.70 22.88
CA GLU A 53 -71.48 -31.63 22.64
C GLU A 53 -70.87 -30.63 21.64
N GLU A 54 -71.70 -30.19 20.70
CA GLU A 54 -71.35 -29.53 19.45
C GLU A 54 -70.53 -28.22 19.60
N GLN A 55 -69.48 -28.16 18.79
CA GLN A 55 -68.96 -27.02 18.04
C GLN A 55 -69.49 -25.62 18.38
N LEU A 56 -68.65 -24.84 19.06
CA LEU A 56 -68.37 -23.45 18.71
C LEU A 56 -66.86 -23.17 18.81
N ALA A 57 -66.08 -23.88 17.99
CA ALA A 57 -64.67 -23.56 17.79
C ALA A 57 -64.55 -22.39 16.80
N ALA A 58 -64.81 -21.17 17.27
CA ALA A 58 -64.36 -19.98 16.55
C ALA A 58 -62.83 -19.97 16.56
N PRO A 59 -62.15 -19.77 15.41
CA PRO A 59 -60.69 -19.75 15.38
C PRO A 59 -60.19 -18.59 16.24
N THR A 60 -59.43 -18.90 17.29
CA THR A 60 -58.74 -17.92 18.15
C THR A 60 -57.57 -17.32 17.37
N ILE A 61 -57.89 -16.51 16.36
CA ILE A 61 -56.92 -15.72 15.61
C ILE A 61 -56.22 -14.78 16.61
N PRO A 62 -54.88 -14.73 16.64
CA PRO A 62 -54.14 -13.81 17.50
C PRO A 62 -54.67 -12.39 17.35
N ILE A 63 -54.93 -11.71 18.46
CA ILE A 63 -55.59 -10.40 18.47
C ILE A 63 -54.85 -9.40 17.57
N SER A 64 -53.51 -9.47 17.47
CA SER A 64 -52.72 -8.67 16.54
C SER A 64 -53.14 -8.82 15.08
N HIS A 65 -53.39 -10.05 14.59
CA HIS A 65 -53.80 -10.28 13.20
C HIS A 65 -55.25 -9.83 12.92
N ARG A 66 -56.14 -9.90 13.93
CA ARG A 66 -57.48 -9.30 13.82
C ARG A 66 -57.43 -7.77 13.80
N LEU A 67 -56.54 -7.17 14.59
CA LEU A 67 -56.36 -5.72 14.65
C LEU A 67 -55.63 -5.17 13.41
N GLU A 68 -54.72 -5.92 12.80
CA GLU A 68 -54.09 -5.57 11.52
C GLU A 68 -55.12 -5.52 10.36
N ALA A 69 -56.13 -6.38 10.40
CA ALA A 69 -57.22 -6.41 9.41
C ALA A 69 -58.35 -5.39 9.69
N SER A 70 -58.40 -4.81 10.89
CA SER A 70 -59.45 -3.90 11.33
C SER A 70 -58.95 -2.45 11.30
N SER A 71 -59.68 -1.54 10.67
CA SER A 71 -59.36 -0.10 10.74
C SER A 71 -59.48 0.41 12.18
N LEU A 72 -58.55 1.29 12.60
CA LEU A 72 -58.62 2.01 13.88
C LEU A 72 -59.98 2.69 14.08
N ASP A 73 -60.58 3.16 12.98
CA ASP A 73 -61.89 3.82 12.98
C ASP A 73 -63.03 2.86 13.39
N SER A 74 -62.96 1.60 12.95
CA SER A 74 -63.91 0.54 13.36
C SER A 74 -63.76 0.21 14.85
N LEU A 75 -62.52 0.16 15.37
CA LEU A 75 -62.27 -0.11 16.79
C LEU A 75 -62.81 1.00 17.69
N VAL A 76 -62.70 2.25 17.26
CA VAL A 76 -63.24 3.42 17.98
C VAL A 76 -64.77 3.41 17.98
N VAL A 77 -65.41 3.03 16.87
CA VAL A 77 -66.87 2.87 16.78
C VAL A 77 -67.37 1.79 17.76
N ASP A 78 -66.67 0.65 17.83
CA ASP A 78 -67.05 -0.46 18.70
C ASP A 78 -66.81 -0.17 20.20
N CYS A 79 -66.01 0.84 20.56
CA CYS A 79 -65.78 1.22 21.96
C CYS A 79 -67.07 1.62 22.70
N GLY A 80 -68.10 2.11 21.99
CA GLY A 80 -69.41 2.36 22.57
C GLY A 80 -70.10 1.05 23.00
N SER A 81 -70.28 0.15 22.03
CA SER A 81 -70.91 -1.17 22.23
C SER A 81 -70.18 -2.02 23.27
N ILE A 82 -68.84 -1.99 23.27
CA ILE A 82 -68.00 -2.69 24.25
C ILE A 82 -68.22 -2.14 25.67
N ARG A 83 -68.26 -0.81 25.85
CA ARG A 83 -68.53 -0.18 27.15
C ARG A 83 -69.92 -0.54 27.68
N THR A 84 -70.93 -0.54 26.81
CA THR A 84 -72.30 -0.93 27.19
C THR A 84 -72.34 -2.36 27.71
N ARG A 85 -71.78 -3.33 26.96
CA ARG A 85 -71.67 -4.72 27.42
C ARG A 85 -70.89 -4.86 28.73
N LEU A 86 -69.84 -4.07 28.91
CA LEU A 86 -69.05 -4.11 30.15
C LEU A 86 -69.88 -3.66 31.36
N HIS A 87 -70.69 -2.61 31.20
CA HIS A 87 -71.62 -2.15 32.24
C HIS A 87 -72.72 -3.16 32.54
N GLU A 88 -73.27 -3.82 31.51
CA GLU A 88 -74.25 -4.90 31.68
C GLU A 88 -73.65 -6.07 32.48
N VAL A 89 -72.43 -6.48 32.17
CA VAL A 89 -71.70 -7.53 32.92
C VAL A 89 -71.41 -7.08 34.35
N GLN A 90 -71.00 -5.84 34.55
CA GLN A 90 -70.71 -5.29 35.87
C GLN A 90 -71.94 -5.25 36.78
N ALA A 91 -73.12 -4.97 36.21
CA ALA A 91 -74.40 -4.97 36.95
C ALA A 91 -74.85 -6.37 37.40
N LEU A 92 -74.28 -7.44 36.81
CA LEU A 92 -74.56 -8.83 37.17
C LEU A 92 -73.63 -9.37 38.28
N ILE A 93 -72.65 -8.59 38.75
CA ILE A 93 -71.70 -9.00 39.80
C ILE A 93 -72.30 -8.66 41.18
N PRO A 94 -72.55 -9.65 42.06
CA PRO A 94 -72.98 -9.41 43.45
C PRO A 94 -71.94 -8.64 44.28
N ASP A 95 -72.40 -7.84 45.24
CA ASP A 95 -71.54 -6.96 46.06
C ASP A 95 -70.45 -7.73 46.82
N GLU A 96 -70.76 -8.91 47.38
CA GLU A 96 -69.78 -9.77 48.07
C GLU A 96 -68.65 -10.26 47.15
N LEU A 97 -68.92 -10.45 45.86
CA LEU A 97 -67.89 -10.80 44.87
C LEU A 97 -67.11 -9.56 44.41
N ALA A 98 -67.75 -8.38 44.35
CA ALA A 98 -67.07 -7.13 44.04
C ALA A 98 -66.04 -6.76 45.12
N ASP A 99 -66.35 -7.00 46.39
CA ASP A 99 -65.42 -6.77 47.52
C ASP A 99 -64.20 -7.71 47.45
N ILE A 100 -64.42 -8.97 47.06
CA ILE A 100 -63.34 -9.95 46.87
C ILE A 100 -62.46 -9.60 45.65
N LEU A 101 -63.04 -9.01 44.59
CA LEU A 101 -62.34 -8.64 43.36
C LEU A 101 -61.61 -7.29 43.44
N THR A 102 -61.99 -6.40 44.37
CA THR A 102 -61.41 -5.07 44.53
C THR A 102 -59.88 -5.07 44.65
N PRO A 103 -59.25 -5.95 45.46
CA PRO A 103 -57.79 -6.06 45.52
C PRO A 103 -57.15 -6.47 44.19
N ALA A 104 -57.79 -7.37 43.42
CA ALA A 104 -57.26 -7.82 42.12
C ALA A 104 -57.29 -6.68 41.09
N VAL A 105 -58.39 -5.92 41.03
CA VAL A 105 -58.50 -4.73 40.17
C VAL A 105 -57.44 -3.69 40.52
N TYR A 106 -57.21 -3.47 41.81
CA TYR A 106 -56.15 -2.56 42.29
C TYR A 106 -54.76 -3.03 41.85
N LEU A 107 -54.44 -4.31 42.00
CA LEU A 107 -53.15 -4.86 41.57
C LEU A 107 -52.97 -4.75 40.05
N GLU A 108 -53.98 -5.11 39.27
CA GLU A 108 -53.95 -5.04 37.79
C GLU A 108 -53.70 -3.60 37.30
N GLN A 109 -54.35 -2.60 37.92
CA GLN A 109 -54.14 -1.19 37.61
C GLN A 109 -52.68 -0.74 37.87
N HIS A 110 -52.03 -1.30 38.89
CA HIS A 110 -50.65 -0.98 39.24
C HIS A 110 -49.62 -1.75 38.40
N GLN A 111 -49.96 -2.92 37.84
CA GLN A 111 -49.09 -3.67 36.94
C GLN A 111 -48.72 -2.85 35.69
N PHE A 112 -49.68 -2.13 35.08
CA PHE A 112 -49.39 -1.26 33.94
C PHE A 112 -48.36 -0.17 34.29
N LYS A 113 -48.47 0.44 35.47
CA LYS A 113 -47.50 1.45 35.96
C LYS A 113 -46.12 0.83 36.18
N LEU A 114 -46.07 -0.39 36.72
CA LEU A 114 -44.83 -1.14 36.94
C LEU A 114 -44.11 -1.44 35.62
N GLU A 115 -44.82 -1.98 34.62
CA GLU A 115 -44.24 -2.31 33.32
C GLU A 115 -43.74 -1.05 32.59
N LYS A 116 -44.50 0.05 32.66
CA LYS A 116 -44.07 1.34 32.14
C LYS A 116 -42.80 1.87 32.84
N ALA A 117 -42.65 1.63 34.14
CA ALA A 117 -41.45 2.00 34.88
C ALA A 117 -40.25 1.12 34.51
N LYS A 118 -40.44 -0.19 34.35
CA LYS A 118 -39.41 -1.13 33.88
C LYS A 118 -38.90 -0.75 32.49
N LEU A 119 -39.80 -0.43 31.55
CA LEU A 119 -39.44 0.00 30.21
C LEU A 119 -38.56 1.26 30.24
N ARG A 120 -38.97 2.29 30.98
CA ARG A 120 -38.18 3.53 31.12
C ARG A 120 -36.80 3.28 31.73
N LEU A 121 -36.65 2.31 32.63
CA LEU A 121 -35.35 1.94 33.18
C LEU A 121 -34.47 1.25 32.13
N ALA A 122 -35.05 0.38 31.30
CA ALA A 122 -34.34 -0.25 30.19
C ALA A 122 -33.87 0.78 29.15
N GLU A 123 -34.76 1.65 28.68
CA GLU A 123 -34.44 2.72 27.73
C GLU A 123 -33.35 3.67 28.25
N ARG A 124 -33.36 3.98 29.55
CA ARG A 124 -32.29 4.80 30.17
C ARG A 124 -30.95 4.10 30.18
N ARG A 125 -30.92 2.77 30.37
CA ARG A 125 -29.68 2.00 30.31
C ARG A 125 -29.12 2.01 28.89
N GLU A 126 -29.96 1.70 27.91
CA GLU A 126 -29.59 1.74 26.49
C GLU A 126 -29.08 3.12 26.06
N ARG A 127 -29.77 4.20 26.46
CA ARG A 127 -29.30 5.57 26.20
C ARG A 127 -27.91 5.85 26.76
N LYS A 128 -27.62 5.38 27.98
CA LYS A 128 -26.29 5.53 28.59
C LYS A 128 -25.22 4.76 27.82
N ASP A 129 -25.53 3.54 27.37
CA ASP A 129 -24.60 2.71 26.59
C ASP A 129 -24.30 3.35 25.22
N ILE A 130 -25.33 3.90 24.57
CA ILE A 130 -25.19 4.66 23.31
C ILE A 130 -24.36 5.93 23.54
N GLU A 131 -24.63 6.69 24.61
CA GLU A 131 -23.89 7.91 24.94
C GLU A 131 -22.41 7.62 25.21
N ALA A 132 -22.10 6.57 25.96
CA ALA A 132 -20.73 6.11 26.18
C ALA A 132 -20.03 5.73 24.86
N THR A 133 -20.75 5.04 23.97
CA THR A 133 -20.24 4.68 22.63
C THR A 133 -19.97 5.91 21.77
N ILE A 134 -20.85 6.92 21.79
CA ILE A 134 -20.65 8.20 21.10
C ILE A 134 -19.41 8.91 21.64
N GLN A 135 -19.22 8.94 22.95
CA GLN A 135 -18.06 9.58 23.56
C GLN A 135 -16.75 8.87 23.18
N ALA A 136 -16.72 7.54 23.19
CA ALA A 136 -15.57 6.76 22.73
C ALA A 136 -15.25 7.03 21.26
N ASN A 137 -16.27 7.09 20.40
CA ASN A 137 -16.09 7.39 18.97
C ASN A 137 -15.60 8.82 18.75
N ARG A 138 -16.04 9.81 19.54
CA ARG A 138 -15.49 11.17 19.48
C ARG A 138 -13.98 11.17 19.76
N GLN A 139 -13.55 10.42 20.77
CA GLN A 139 -12.13 10.30 21.10
C GLN A 139 -11.34 9.63 19.97
N LEU A 140 -11.85 8.56 19.39
CA LEU A 140 -11.24 7.91 18.22
C LEU A 140 -11.12 8.87 17.03
N VAL A 141 -12.14 9.68 16.75
CA VAL A 141 -12.08 10.70 15.68
C VAL A 141 -10.96 11.71 15.95
N HIS A 142 -10.78 12.15 17.19
CA HIS A 142 -9.67 13.05 17.55
C HIS A 142 -8.30 12.38 17.37
N GLU A 143 -8.17 11.10 17.73
CA GLU A 143 -6.93 10.34 17.56
C GLU A 143 -6.59 10.11 16.08
N GLU A 144 -7.56 9.67 15.28
CA GLU A 144 -7.37 9.47 13.83
C GLU A 144 -7.09 10.80 13.12
N LYS A 145 -7.73 11.89 13.54
CA LYS A 145 -7.40 13.23 13.03
C LYS A 145 -5.96 13.61 13.36
N ALA A 146 -5.50 13.36 14.58
CA ALA A 146 -4.12 13.64 14.97
C ALA A 146 -3.11 12.81 14.16
N LYS A 147 -3.42 11.55 13.82
CA LYS A 147 -2.61 10.73 12.93
C LYS A 147 -2.59 11.29 11.51
N LEU A 148 -3.74 11.74 11.00
CA LEU A 148 -3.84 12.37 9.69
C LEU A 148 -3.00 13.65 9.61
N ASP A 149 -3.07 14.50 10.63
CA ASP A 149 -2.29 15.74 10.70
C ASP A 149 -0.76 15.47 10.75
N GLN A 150 -0.33 14.30 11.23
CA GLN A 150 1.08 13.87 11.21
C GLN A 150 1.56 13.40 9.83
N LEU A 151 0.65 13.01 8.93
CA LEU A 151 0.99 12.61 7.57
C LEU A 151 1.31 13.86 6.74
N SER A 152 2.54 14.34 6.85
CA SER A 152 3.01 15.50 6.09
C SER A 152 3.49 15.09 4.69
N GLU A 153 3.06 15.82 3.67
CA GLU A 153 3.55 15.67 2.31
C GLU A 153 4.96 16.26 2.11
N GLY A 154 5.39 17.15 3.02
CA GLY A 154 6.63 17.92 2.92
C GLY A 154 7.88 17.09 2.67
N PRO A 155 8.17 16.04 3.47
CA PRO A 155 9.34 15.19 3.27
C PRO A 155 9.32 14.44 1.93
N ILE A 156 8.13 14.03 1.47
CA ILE A 156 7.97 13.35 0.19
C ILE A 156 8.24 14.33 -0.96
N LYS A 157 7.64 15.54 -0.92
CA LYS A 157 7.88 16.60 -1.90
C LYS A 157 9.35 17.00 -1.98
N SER A 158 9.99 17.25 -0.84
CA SER A 158 11.42 17.59 -0.77
C SER A 158 12.33 16.49 -1.37
N ASN A 159 11.99 15.22 -1.15
CA ASN A 159 12.71 14.11 -1.79
C ASN A 159 12.53 14.08 -3.30
N ILE A 160 11.32 14.37 -3.81
CA ILE A 160 11.03 14.48 -5.24
C ILE A 160 11.87 15.60 -5.86
N ASP A 161 11.82 16.81 -5.30
CA ASP A 161 12.55 17.98 -5.84
C ASP A 161 14.06 17.71 -5.91
N ARG A 162 14.62 17.06 -4.88
CA ARG A 162 16.04 16.66 -4.85
C ARG A 162 16.36 15.64 -5.95
N LEU A 163 15.49 14.66 -6.16
CA LEU A 163 15.69 13.64 -7.19
C LEU A 163 15.55 14.22 -8.60
N GLU A 164 14.63 15.14 -8.82
CA GLU A 164 14.48 15.86 -10.09
C GLU A 164 15.72 16.70 -10.39
N THR A 165 16.25 17.41 -9.39
CA THR A 165 17.50 18.18 -9.51
C THR A 165 18.67 17.28 -9.86
N ARG A 166 18.81 16.12 -9.19
CA ARG A 166 19.87 15.16 -9.52
C ARG A 166 19.73 14.56 -10.92
N LYS A 167 18.48 14.34 -11.37
CA LYS A 167 18.21 13.83 -12.72
C LYS A 167 18.67 14.81 -13.78
N THR A 168 18.39 16.11 -13.61
CA THR A 168 18.83 17.13 -14.58
C THR A 168 20.35 17.26 -14.61
N GLU A 169 21.01 17.20 -13.45
CA GLU A 169 22.47 17.23 -13.37
C GLU A 169 23.12 16.03 -14.08
N LEU A 170 22.62 14.82 -13.86
CA LEU A 170 23.13 13.62 -14.53
C LEU A 170 22.90 13.64 -16.05
N LEU A 171 21.79 14.23 -16.51
CA LEU A 171 21.54 14.39 -17.94
C LEU A 171 22.56 15.35 -18.58
N ALA A 172 22.88 16.46 -17.90
CA ALA A 172 23.90 17.40 -18.39
C ALA A 172 25.29 16.74 -18.47
N GLN A 173 25.68 15.95 -17.46
CA GLN A 173 26.94 15.20 -17.48
C GLN A 173 26.99 14.16 -18.62
N LEU A 174 25.86 13.55 -18.95
CA LEU A 174 25.77 12.61 -20.06
C LEU A 174 25.93 13.31 -21.41
N GLU A 175 25.31 14.47 -21.58
CA GLU A 175 25.45 15.29 -22.79
C GLU A 175 26.91 15.76 -22.98
N GLU A 176 27.58 16.18 -21.92
CA GLU A 176 29.00 16.54 -21.93
C GLU A 176 29.89 15.35 -22.34
N CYS A 177 29.72 14.19 -21.69
CA CYS A 177 30.45 12.96 -22.04
C CYS A 177 30.25 12.57 -23.52
N ASN A 178 29.02 12.71 -24.03
CA ASN A 178 28.72 12.40 -25.42
C ASN A 178 29.42 13.36 -26.39
N ALA A 179 29.48 14.66 -26.06
CA ALA A 179 30.22 15.63 -26.86
C ALA A 179 31.73 15.34 -26.90
N GLU A 180 32.31 14.90 -25.78
CA GLU A 180 33.71 14.46 -25.74
C GLU A 180 33.95 13.22 -26.60
N LEU A 181 33.06 12.23 -26.53
CA LEU A 181 33.14 11.03 -27.38
C LEU A 181 33.07 11.38 -28.87
N ASP A 182 32.18 12.30 -29.26
CA ASP A 182 32.05 12.74 -30.65
C ASP A 182 33.35 13.41 -31.17
N MET A 183 34.02 14.20 -30.32
CA MET A 183 35.32 14.79 -30.67
C MET A 183 36.40 13.72 -30.88
N GLU A 184 36.47 12.72 -29.99
CA GLU A 184 37.45 11.63 -30.12
C GLU A 184 37.16 10.74 -31.33
N HIS A 185 35.89 10.44 -31.60
CA HIS A 185 35.50 9.73 -32.83
C HIS A 185 35.92 10.49 -34.09
N LYS A 186 35.77 11.81 -34.10
CA LYS A 186 36.24 12.64 -35.22
C LYS A 186 37.76 12.56 -35.38
N LYS A 187 38.53 12.70 -34.29
CA LYS A 187 40.00 12.54 -34.33
C LYS A 187 40.41 11.17 -34.87
N LEU A 188 39.71 10.12 -34.45
CA LEU A 188 39.95 8.76 -34.93
C LEU A 188 39.63 8.61 -36.42
N ALA A 189 38.55 9.23 -36.90
CA ALA A 189 38.17 9.24 -38.31
C ALA A 189 39.17 10.00 -39.21
N ASP A 190 39.78 11.07 -38.70
CA ASP A 190 40.77 11.88 -39.43
C ASP A 190 42.18 11.26 -39.44
N LEU A 191 42.46 10.33 -38.52
CA LEU A 191 43.78 9.72 -38.32
C LEU A 191 44.34 9.01 -39.57
N PRO A 192 43.57 8.19 -40.33
CA PRO A 192 44.09 7.53 -41.53
C PRO A 192 44.61 8.52 -42.58
N ASN A 193 43.94 9.66 -42.76
CA ASN A 193 44.36 10.70 -43.70
C ASN A 193 45.70 11.31 -43.28
N SER A 194 45.84 11.63 -41.98
CA SER A 194 47.10 12.14 -41.43
C SER A 194 48.25 11.14 -41.57
N VAL A 195 47.98 9.85 -41.36
CA VAL A 195 48.96 8.77 -41.53
C VAL A 195 49.41 8.66 -42.99
N GLU A 196 48.49 8.69 -43.95
CA GLU A 196 48.84 8.66 -45.38
C GLU A 196 49.65 9.88 -45.82
N GLU A 197 49.34 11.06 -45.29
CA GLU A 197 50.13 12.27 -45.53
C GLU A 197 51.57 12.11 -45.00
N GLN A 198 51.75 11.61 -43.78
CA GLN A 198 53.08 11.37 -43.21
C GLN A 198 53.86 10.30 -43.98
N LYS A 199 53.21 9.21 -44.42
CA LYS A 199 53.84 8.20 -45.28
C LYS A 199 54.30 8.81 -46.61
N ALA A 200 53.49 9.67 -47.23
CA ALA A 200 53.86 10.35 -48.47
C ALA A 200 55.07 11.29 -48.28
N ARG A 201 55.08 12.07 -47.19
CA ARG A 201 56.22 12.92 -46.81
C ARG A 201 57.49 12.10 -46.60
N LEU A 202 57.41 11.00 -45.85
CA LEU A 202 58.54 10.10 -45.60
C LEU A 202 59.08 9.51 -46.91
N LYS A 203 58.21 9.02 -47.79
CA LYS A 203 58.59 8.48 -49.10
C LYS A 203 59.35 9.51 -49.95
N SER A 204 58.90 10.77 -49.94
CA SER A 204 59.56 11.87 -50.64
C SER A 204 60.95 12.18 -50.05
N ALA A 205 61.06 12.23 -48.71
CA ALA A 205 62.32 12.46 -48.03
C ALA A 205 63.35 11.36 -48.31
N ILE A 206 62.94 10.08 -48.25
CA ILE A 206 63.78 8.93 -48.61
C ILE A 206 64.26 9.05 -50.06
N LYS A 207 63.37 9.42 -50.99
CA LYS A 207 63.72 9.62 -52.40
C LYS A 207 64.79 10.71 -52.55
N ASN A 208 64.61 11.85 -51.89
CA ASN A 208 65.57 12.96 -51.92
C ASN A 208 66.95 12.53 -51.39
N VAL A 209 66.99 11.86 -50.23
CA VAL A 209 68.25 11.34 -49.64
C VAL A 209 68.93 10.36 -50.60
N ALA A 210 68.18 9.44 -51.21
CA ALA A 210 68.72 8.51 -52.19
C ALA A 210 69.31 9.24 -53.42
N ASP A 211 68.64 10.29 -53.90
CA ASP A 211 69.13 11.08 -55.04
C ASP A 211 70.40 11.87 -54.69
N LEU A 212 70.47 12.52 -53.51
CA LEU A 212 71.70 13.16 -53.02
C LEU A 212 72.84 12.15 -52.83
N THR A 213 72.53 10.95 -52.34
CA THR A 213 73.52 9.88 -52.14
C THR A 213 74.14 9.41 -53.45
N LYS A 214 73.39 9.40 -54.57
CA LYS A 214 73.95 9.10 -55.90
C LYS A 214 74.99 10.12 -56.36
N PHE A 215 74.88 11.38 -55.93
CA PHE A 215 75.83 12.44 -56.27
C PHE A 215 77.09 12.43 -55.38
N LEU A 216 77.06 11.72 -54.24
CA LEU A 216 78.25 11.44 -53.45
C LEU A 216 79.15 10.45 -54.20
N LYS A 217 80.06 10.95 -55.03
CA LYS A 217 81.15 10.14 -55.58
C LYS A 217 82.11 9.75 -54.46
N VAL A 218 82.51 8.49 -54.41
CA VAL A 218 83.56 8.02 -53.50
C VAL A 218 84.89 8.63 -53.96
N ILE A 219 85.46 9.50 -53.13
CA ILE A 219 86.81 10.05 -53.34
C ILE A 219 87.80 9.07 -52.70
N PRO A 220 88.76 8.48 -53.44
CA PRO A 220 89.66 7.44 -52.93
C PRO A 220 90.70 7.94 -51.91
N VAL A 221 90.92 9.26 -51.85
CA VAL A 221 91.91 9.90 -50.99
C VAL A 221 91.22 10.44 -49.75
N THR A 222 91.67 10.03 -48.57
CA THR A 222 91.17 10.61 -47.32
C THR A 222 91.65 12.05 -47.18
N ASP A 223 90.90 12.90 -46.48
CA ASP A 223 91.27 14.30 -46.27
C ASP A 223 92.67 14.45 -45.64
N ALA A 224 93.08 13.50 -44.79
CA ALA A 224 94.40 13.46 -44.18
C ALA A 224 95.53 13.19 -45.20
N GLN A 225 95.31 12.25 -46.12
CA GLN A 225 96.28 11.97 -47.20
C GLN A 225 96.33 13.11 -48.22
N GLY A 226 95.18 13.73 -48.52
CA GLY A 226 95.12 14.93 -49.35
C GLY A 226 95.88 16.10 -48.71
N ALA A 227 95.66 16.34 -47.41
CA ALA A 227 96.37 17.38 -46.66
C ALA A 227 97.87 17.12 -46.57
N HIS A 228 98.29 15.89 -46.29
CA HIS A 228 99.71 15.52 -46.26
C HIS A 228 100.38 15.72 -47.63
N ALA A 229 99.72 15.31 -48.72
CA ALA A 229 100.26 15.52 -50.07
C ALA A 229 100.41 17.02 -50.41
N ILE A 230 99.49 17.86 -49.93
CA ILE A 230 99.60 19.32 -50.09
C ILE A 230 100.76 19.87 -49.27
N GLU A 231 100.90 19.46 -48.01
CA GLU A 231 101.95 19.95 -47.11
C GLU A 231 103.35 19.53 -47.57
N GLU A 232 103.50 18.30 -48.05
CA GLU A 232 104.75 17.81 -48.64
C GLU A 232 105.14 18.61 -49.90
N VAL A 233 104.19 18.94 -50.78
CA VAL A 233 104.43 19.82 -51.94
C VAL A 233 104.79 21.24 -51.51
N LEU A 234 104.10 21.79 -50.51
CA LEU A 234 104.41 23.11 -49.95
C LEU A 234 105.82 23.15 -49.36
N GLU A 235 106.26 22.10 -48.66
CA GLU A 235 107.61 21.99 -48.13
C GLU A 235 108.68 21.95 -49.23
N ILE A 236 108.42 21.24 -50.33
CA ILE A 236 109.29 21.23 -51.52
C ILE A 236 109.41 22.65 -52.12
N PHE A 237 108.31 23.39 -52.28
CA PHE A 237 108.33 24.78 -52.74
C PHE A 237 109.11 25.70 -51.78
N LEU A 238 108.96 25.50 -50.47
CA LEU A 238 109.67 26.27 -49.45
C LEU A 238 111.18 26.00 -49.45
N GLN A 239 111.60 24.75 -49.68
CA GLN A 239 113.01 24.38 -49.80
C GLN A 239 113.65 24.88 -51.09
N SER A 240 112.91 24.92 -52.20
CA SER A 240 113.40 25.45 -53.48
C SER A 240 113.52 26.98 -53.47
N ALA A 241 112.60 27.69 -52.81
CA ALA A 241 112.72 29.14 -52.59
C ALA A 241 113.89 29.52 -51.66
N LYS A 242 114.33 28.63 -50.77
CA LYS A 242 115.51 28.84 -49.90
C LYS A 242 116.86 28.55 -50.59
N LYS A 243 116.85 28.04 -51.83
CA LYS A 243 118.05 27.71 -52.62
C LYS A 243 118.36 28.72 -53.74
N LEU A 244 117.58 29.80 -53.84
CA LEU A 244 117.93 31.02 -54.58
C LEU A 244 118.54 32.05 -53.63
#